data_AF-A0A7W5LZY1-F1
#
_entry.id   AF-A0A7W5LZY1-F1
#
_cell.length_a   1.000
_cell.length_b   1.000
_cell.length_c   1.000
_cell.angle_alpha   90.00
_cell.angle_beta   90.00
_cell.angle_gamma   90.00
#
_symmetry.space_group_name_H-M   'P 1'
#
loop_
_entity.id
_entity.type
_entity.pdbx_description
1 polymer ?
#
loop_
_entity_poly.entity_id
_entity_poly.type
_entity_poly.pdbx_seq_one_letter_code
_entity_poly.pdbx_strand_id
1 'polypeptide(L)' 'MADAAGTVSIAEIAVACGFADQSHLTPIFTALHGVSPGTWRRERRI' A
#
# COMPACT_ATOMS: atom_id res chain seq x y z
N MET A 1 9.68 10.65 8.98
CA MET A 1 8.52 11.46 8.57
C MET A 1 7.26 10.60 8.57
N ALA A 2 6.94 10.00 9.72
CA ALA A 2 5.60 9.47 9.95
C ALA A 2 4.74 10.67 10.33
N ASP A 3 3.87 11.10 9.42
CA ASP A 3 2.87 12.10 9.75
C ASP A 3 1.79 11.48 10.64
N ALA A 4 1.23 12.32 11.51
CA ALA A 4 0.39 11.94 12.63
C ALA A 4 -0.96 11.33 12.23
N ALA A 5 -1.51 10.51 13.15
CA ALA A 5 -2.87 9.96 13.19
C ALA A 5 -3.20 8.75 12.27
N GLY A 6 -2.73 7.57 12.69
CA GLY A 6 -3.55 6.34 12.67
C GLY A 6 -3.66 5.53 11.36
N THR A 7 -2.94 5.88 10.29
CA THR A 7 -2.98 5.06 9.05
C THR A 7 -1.60 4.99 8.39
N VAL A 8 -1.00 3.79 8.40
CA VAL A 8 0.31 3.52 7.75
C VAL A 8 0.20 3.74 6.25
N SER A 9 0.99 4.61 5.64
CA SER A 9 0.93 4.88 4.20
C SER A 9 1.21 3.63 3.35
N ILE A 10 0.77 3.61 2.09
CA ILE A 10 1.06 2.47 1.19
C ILE A 10 2.57 2.33 0.96
N ALA A 11 3.31 3.44 0.92
CA ALA A 11 4.76 3.44 0.81
C ALA A 11 5.44 2.78 2.02
N GLU A 12 5.00 3.10 3.25
CA GLU A 12 5.51 2.45 4.45
C GLU A 12 5.19 0.95 4.47
N ILE A 13 3.99 0.55 4.05
CA ILE A 13 3.65 -0.87 3.88
C ILE A 13 4.58 -1.54 2.87
N ALA A 14 4.87 -0.88 1.74
CA ALA A 14 5.75 -1.43 0.72
C ALA A 14 7.15 -1.69 1.29
N VAL A 15 7.72 -0.73 2.01
CA VAL A 15 9.02 -0.89 2.69
C VAL A 15 8.97 -2.00 3.74
N ALA A 16 7.91 -2.06 4.55
CA ALA A 16 7.73 -3.11 5.56
C ALA A 16 7.61 -4.52 4.94
N CYS A 17 7.09 -4.63 3.72
CA CYS A 17 7.01 -5.88 2.96
C CYS A 17 8.30 -6.20 2.17
N GLY A 18 9.33 -5.36 2.25
CA GLY A 18 10.61 -5.58 1.57
C GLY A 18 10.70 -5.04 0.14
N PHE A 19 9.73 -4.21 -0.30
CA PHE A 19 9.83 -3.48 -1.55
C PHE A 19 10.65 -2.20 -1.37
N ALA A 20 11.33 -1.76 -2.43
CA ALA A 20 12.10 -0.52 -2.39
C ALA A 20 11.19 0.72 -2.22
N ASP A 21 10.00 0.69 -2.80
CA ASP A 21 8.97 1.74 -2.67
C ASP A 21 7.58 1.22 -3.08
N GLN A 22 6.58 2.10 -3.03
CA GLN A 22 5.21 1.81 -3.46
C GLN A 22 5.09 1.46 -4.96
N SER A 23 5.90 2.05 -5.84
CA SER A 23 5.83 1.82 -7.29
C SER A 23 6.24 0.39 -7.64
N HIS A 24 7.15 -0.21 -6.89
CA HIS A 24 7.51 -1.63 -7.02
C HIS A 24 6.41 -2.57 -6.52
N LEU A 25 5.72 -2.21 -5.43
CA LEU A 25 4.62 -2.99 -4.87
C LEU A 25 3.37 -2.97 -5.75
N THR A 26 3.02 -1.80 -6.30
CA THR A 26 1.73 -1.57 -6.97
C THR A 26 1.40 -2.55 -8.11
N PRO A 27 2.27 -2.83 -9.09
CA PRO A 27 1.95 -3.76 -10.18
C PRO A 27 1.80 -5.20 -9.69
N ILE A 28 2.62 -5.63 -8.73
CA ILE A 28 2.55 -6.99 -8.16
C ILE A 28 1.26 -7.15 -7.36
N PHE A 29 0.93 -6.19 -6.50
CA PHE A 29 -0.31 -6.19 -5.73
C PHE A 29 -1.53 -6.19 -6.65
N THR A 30 -1.53 -5.36 -7.70
CA THR A 30 -2.63 -5.29 -8.66
C THR A 30 -2.77 -6.59 -9.45
N ALA A 31 -1.67 -7.23 -9.84
CA ALA A 31 -1.72 -8.53 -10.52
C ALA A 31 -2.32 -9.64 -9.64
N LEU A 32 -2.08 -9.59 -8.32
CA LEU A 32 -2.59 -10.58 -7.36
C LEU A 32 -4.02 -10.31 -6.90
N HIS A 33 -4.39 -9.03 -6.72
CA HIS A 33 -5.67 -8.63 -6.12
C HIS A 33 -6.65 -7.97 -7.10
N GLY A 34 -6.24 -7.73 -8.35
CA GLY A 34 -7.06 -7.11 -9.40
C GLY A 34 -7.26 -5.59 -9.25
N VAL A 35 -6.87 -4.99 -8.13
CA VAL A 35 -7.01 -3.55 -7.84
C VAL A 35 -5.77 -2.99 -7.17
N SER A 36 -5.54 -1.68 -7.31
CA SER A 36 -4.40 -1.02 -6.67
C SER A 36 -4.50 -1.06 -5.14
N PRO A 37 -3.38 -1.04 -4.40
CA PRO A 37 -3.38 -1.01 -2.93
C PRO A 37 -4.21 0.15 -2.33
N GLY A 38 -4.20 1.32 -2.96
CA GLY A 38 -4.96 2.50 -2.51
C GLY A 38 -6.47 2.32 -2.71
N THR A 39 -6.88 1.75 -3.85
CA THR A 39 -8.28 1.41 -4.12
C THR A 39 -8.75 0.32 -3.16
N TRP A 40 -7.98 -0.76 -3.02
CA TRP A 40 -8.26 -1.86 -2.11
C TRP A 40 -8.47 -1.38 -0.67
N ARG A 41 -7.61 -0.47 -0.20
CA ARG A 41 -7.74 0.13 1.12
C ARG A 41 -9.01 0.97 1.27
N ARG A 42 -9.39 1.75 0.24
CA ARG A 42 -10.61 2.55 0.26
C ARG A 42 -11.87 1.69 0.29
N GLU A 43 -11.87 0.60 -0.48
CA GLU A 43 -12.97 -0.38 -0.51
C GLU A 43 -13.09 -1.14 0.81
N ARG A 44 -11.96 -1.44 1.45
CA ARG A 44 -11.87 -2.17 2.72
C ARG A 44 -11.68 -1.26 3.93
N ARG A 45 -12.12 -0.01 3.88
CA ARG A 45 -12.19 0.85 5.07
C ARG A 45 -13.19 0.25 6.07
N ILE A 46 -12.70 -0.71 6.85
CA ILE A 46 -13.01 -0.87 8.28
C ILE A 46 -12.45 0.33 9.05
#